data_AF-A0A955L6X8-F1
#
_entry.id   AF-A0A955L6X8-F1
#
_cell.length_a   1.000
_cell.length_b   1.000
_cell.length_c   1.000
_cell.angle_alpha   90.00
_cell.angle_beta   90.00
_cell.angle_gamma   90.00
#
_symmetry.space_group_name_H-M   'P 1'
#
loop_
_entity.id
_entity.type
_entity.pdbx_description
1 polymer ?
#
loop_
_entity_poly.entity_id
_entity_poly.type
_entity_poly.pdbx_seq_one_letter_code
_entity_poly.pdbx_strand_id
1 'polypeptide(L)'
;NLPTLYKNQTYKTIIIYSAAIVESLLHYKLKSLIESGRVRESKIFKKEFKYDELSKVILNDELGVDLPIVLCKKADIEKHLKDNTQFHDMIIAGKRCRLLTPTLFKYCNEIKDLRNNIHMASMMEVDDKYTKVKVNNIYRKVKKVIDRIESY
;
A
#
# COMPACT_ATOMS: atom_id res chain seq x y z
N ASN A 1 31.88 -5.29 -14.08
CA ASN A 1 30.79 -6.28 -14.10
C ASN A 1 29.44 -5.69 -14.55
N LEU A 2 29.34 -5.25 -15.82
CA LEU A 2 28.07 -4.82 -16.41
C LEU A 2 26.95 -5.89 -16.38
N PRO A 3 27.20 -7.20 -16.55
CA PRO A 3 26.12 -8.21 -16.59
C PRO A 3 25.31 -8.34 -15.30
N THR A 4 25.94 -8.16 -14.14
CA THR A 4 25.27 -8.29 -12.83
C THR A 4 24.38 -7.08 -12.55
N LEU A 5 24.82 -5.88 -12.91
CA LEU A 5 24.06 -4.64 -12.74
C LEU A 5 22.75 -4.68 -13.55
N TYR A 6 22.83 -5.01 -14.84
CA TYR A 6 21.64 -5.12 -15.70
C TYR A 6 20.66 -6.21 -15.21
N LYS A 7 21.19 -7.33 -14.70
CA LYS A 7 20.39 -8.40 -14.12
C LYS A 7 19.62 -7.94 -12.88
N ASN A 8 20.28 -7.25 -11.96
CA ASN A 8 19.64 -6.74 -10.74
C ASN A 8 18.61 -5.65 -11.07
N GLN A 9 18.91 -4.76 -12.03
CA GLN A 9 17.95 -3.77 -12.50
C GLN A 9 16.72 -4.42 -13.14
N THR A 10 16.91 -5.42 -13.99
CA THR A 10 15.81 -6.19 -14.60
C THR A 10 14.93 -6.83 -13.52
N TYR A 11 15.53 -7.44 -12.51
CA TYR A 11 14.78 -8.05 -11.41
C TYR A 11 13.96 -7.03 -10.61
N LYS A 12 14.54 -5.87 -10.29
CA LYS A 12 13.79 -4.79 -9.63
C LYS A 12 12.60 -4.33 -10.47
N THR A 13 12.82 -4.09 -11.77
CA THR A 13 11.78 -3.66 -12.70
C THR A 13 10.64 -4.67 -12.75
N ILE A 14 10.95 -5.97 -12.84
CA ILE A 14 9.94 -7.03 -12.80
C ILE A 14 9.13 -6.98 -11.50
N ILE A 15 9.77 -6.80 -10.34
CA ILE A 15 9.08 -6.75 -9.05
C ILE A 15 8.18 -5.52 -8.95
N ILE A 16 8.66 -4.35 -9.39
CA ILE A 16 7.90 -3.11 -9.39
C ILE A 16 6.64 -3.26 -10.25
N TYR A 17 6.77 -3.73 -11.49
CA TYR A 17 5.61 -3.92 -12.37
C TYR A 17 4.68 -5.03 -11.89
N SER A 18 5.23 -6.11 -11.33
CA SER A 18 4.42 -7.17 -10.71
C SER A 18 3.54 -6.64 -9.56
N ALA A 19 4.10 -5.76 -8.72
CA ALA A 19 3.35 -5.11 -7.65
C ALA A 19 2.30 -4.15 -8.20
N ALA A 20 2.64 -3.36 -9.22
CA ALA A 20 1.71 -2.44 -9.88
C ALA A 20 0.52 -3.18 -10.51
N ILE A 21 0.74 -4.33 -11.16
CA ILE A 21 -0.33 -5.16 -11.72
C ILE A 21 -1.31 -5.60 -10.62
N VAL A 22 -0.79 -6.11 -9.49
CA VAL A 22 -1.64 -6.53 -8.37
C VAL A 22 -2.39 -5.34 -7.76
N GLU A 23 -1.72 -4.19 -7.63
CA GLU A 23 -2.32 -2.94 -7.13
C GLU A 23 -3.49 -2.49 -8.02
N SER A 24 -3.29 -2.43 -9.33
CA SER A 24 -4.32 -2.04 -10.30
C SER A 24 -5.49 -3.03 -10.36
N LEU A 25 -5.22 -4.34 -10.31
CA LEU A 25 -6.27 -5.35 -10.31
C LEU A 25 -7.12 -5.31 -9.03
N LEU A 26 -6.49 -5.08 -7.88
CA LEU A 26 -7.22 -4.90 -6.63
C LEU A 26 -8.11 -3.66 -6.67
N HIS A 27 -7.58 -2.54 -7.17
CA HIS A 27 -8.35 -1.31 -7.35
C HIS A 27 -9.58 -1.55 -8.23
N TYR A 28 -9.37 -2.09 -9.43
CA TYR A 28 -10.43 -2.40 -10.38
C TYR A 28 -11.50 -3.30 -9.76
N LYS A 29 -11.09 -4.40 -9.12
CA LYS A 29 -12.04 -5.35 -8.55
C LYS A 29 -12.80 -4.78 -7.37
N LEU A 30 -12.14 -4.04 -6.48
CA LEU A 30 -12.80 -3.38 -5.35
C LEU A 30 -13.82 -2.34 -5.86
N LYS A 31 -13.44 -1.53 -6.86
CA LYS A 31 -14.33 -0.55 -7.50
C LYS A 31 -15.58 -1.24 -8.07
N SER A 32 -15.41 -2.30 -8.86
CA SER A 32 -16.51 -3.08 -9.42
C SER A 32 -17.44 -3.68 -8.34
N LEU A 33 -16.89 -4.15 -7.22
CA LEU A 33 -17.69 -4.69 -6.11
C LEU A 33 -18.48 -3.61 -5.35
N ILE A 34 -17.93 -2.39 -5.27
CA ILE A 34 -18.61 -1.24 -4.66
C ILE A 34 -19.74 -0.76 -5.58
N GLU A 35 -19.43 -0.55 -6.87
CA GLU A 35 -20.39 -0.06 -7.88
C GLU A 35 -21.57 -1.03 -8.09
N SER A 36 -21.31 -2.34 -8.04
CA SER A 36 -22.37 -3.37 -8.10
C SER A 36 -23.17 -3.54 -6.79
N GLY A 37 -22.82 -2.79 -5.74
CA GLY A 37 -23.49 -2.89 -4.43
C GLY A 37 -23.20 -4.18 -3.66
N ARG A 38 -22.34 -5.08 -4.16
CA ARG A 38 -21.94 -6.32 -3.49
C ARG A 38 -21.20 -6.04 -2.18
N VAL A 39 -20.48 -4.92 -2.11
CA VAL A 39 -19.73 -4.50 -0.94
C VAL A 39 -20.05 -3.05 -0.62
N ARG A 40 -20.37 -2.76 0.64
CA ARG A 40 -20.50 -1.38 1.13
C ARG A 40 -19.12 -0.83 1.48
N GLU A 41 -18.77 0.30 0.87
CA GLU A 41 -17.48 0.94 1.03
C GLU A 41 -17.13 1.24 2.50
N SER A 42 -18.09 1.75 3.28
CA SER A 42 -17.96 2.02 4.72
C SER A 42 -17.67 0.78 5.59
N LYS A 43 -17.91 -0.43 5.08
CA LYS A 43 -17.56 -1.68 5.79
C LYS A 43 -16.13 -2.13 5.54
N ILE A 44 -15.54 -1.74 4.41
CA ILE A 44 -14.21 -2.19 3.99
C ILE A 44 -13.13 -1.15 4.24
N PHE A 45 -13.46 0.14 4.12
CA PHE A 45 -12.58 1.22 4.53
C PHE A 45 -13.00 1.69 5.93
N LYS A 46 -12.05 1.70 6.87
CA LYS A 46 -12.33 2.17 8.24
C LYS A 46 -12.28 3.69 8.24
N LYS A 47 -13.06 4.29 9.15
CA LYS A 47 -12.96 5.72 9.46
C LYS A 47 -11.55 6.07 9.90
N GLU A 48 -11.05 7.19 9.41
CA GLU A 48 -9.78 7.77 9.83
C GLU A 48 -10.08 8.98 10.72
N PHE A 49 -9.29 9.15 11.77
CA PHE A 49 -9.42 10.32 12.63
C PHE A 49 -8.61 11.45 12.04
N LYS A 50 -9.25 12.60 11.86
CA LYS A 50 -8.56 13.84 11.56
C LYS A 50 -8.70 14.78 12.75
N TYR A 51 -7.65 15.54 13.02
CA TYR A 51 -7.69 16.65 13.93
C TYR A 51 -7.89 17.91 13.09
N ASP A 52 -9.06 18.52 13.22
CA ASP A 52 -9.31 19.82 12.63
C ASP A 52 -8.83 20.88 13.63
N GLU A 53 -7.88 21.71 13.20
CA GLU A 53 -7.34 22.81 13.99
C GLU A 53 -8.44 23.86 14.21
N LEU A 54 -8.76 24.14 15.47
CA LEU A 54 -9.73 25.16 15.86
C LEU A 54 -9.05 26.49 16.15
N SER A 55 -7.89 26.45 16.81
CA SER A 55 -7.11 27.63 17.14
C SER A 55 -5.67 27.28 17.48
N LYS A 56 -4.78 28.25 17.27
CA LYS A 56 -3.37 28.20 17.64
C LYS A 56 -3.05 29.38 18.55
N VAL A 57 -2.50 29.09 19.73
CA VAL A 57 -2.00 30.09 20.67
C VAL A 57 -0.50 29.91 20.80
N ILE A 58 0.26 30.99 20.71
CA ILE A 58 1.70 30.96 20.97
C ILE A 58 1.88 31.34 22.44
N LEU A 59 2.40 30.40 23.24
CA LEU A 59 2.90 30.74 24.56
C LEU A 59 4.34 31.20 24.43
N ASN A 60 4.62 32.41 24.92
CA ASN A 60 5.99 32.79 25.24
C ASN A 60 6.33 32.12 26.57
N ASP A 61 7.21 31.12 26.54
CA ASP A 61 7.81 30.61 27.77
C ASP A 61 8.68 31.70 28.42
N GLU A 62 8.89 31.64 29.73
CA GLU A 62 9.76 32.57 30.49
C GLU A 62 11.21 32.55 29.96
N LEU A 63 11.56 31.53 29.18
CA LEU A 63 12.83 31.34 28.47
C LEU A 63 12.87 31.96 27.05
N GLY A 64 11.81 32.67 26.62
CA GLY A 64 11.75 33.33 25.31
C GLY A 64 11.57 32.37 24.12
N VAL A 65 11.06 31.16 24.36
CA VAL A 65 10.77 30.17 23.31
C VAL A 65 9.28 30.19 23.01
N ASP A 66 8.94 30.47 21.75
CA ASP A 66 7.57 30.38 21.25
C ASP A 66 7.12 28.91 21.17
N LEU A 67 6.21 28.52 22.07
CA LEU A 67 5.58 27.19 22.06
C LEU A 67 4.18 27.29 21.46
N PRO A 68 3.93 26.74 20.26
CA PRO A 68 2.60 26.71 19.69
C PRO A 68 1.73 25.65 20.40
N ILE A 69 0.71 26.08 21.13
CA ILE A 69 -0.39 25.22 21.58
C ILE A 69 -1.49 25.26 20.52
N VAL A 70 -1.90 24.09 20.05
CA VAL A 70 -2.96 23.95 19.06
C VAL A 70 -4.16 23.25 19.70
N LEU A 71 -5.32 23.90 19.67
CA LEU A 71 -6.60 23.29 20.03
C LEU A 71 -7.16 22.59 18.81
N CYS A 72 -7.42 21.29 18.93
CA CYS A 72 -7.95 20.48 17.83
C CYS A 72 -9.27 19.81 18.21
N LYS A 73 -10.19 19.72 17.26
CA LYS A 73 -11.36 18.84 17.35
C LYS A 73 -11.08 17.54 16.63
N LYS A 74 -11.38 16.41 17.29
CA LYS A 74 -11.34 15.09 16.66
C LYS A 74 -12.58 14.91 15.78
N ALA A 75 -12.37 14.66 14.49
CA ALA A 75 -13.43 14.37 13.52
C ALA A 75 -13.21 12.99 12.90
N ASP A 76 -14.29 12.25 12.71
CA ASP A 76 -14.30 10.98 11.98
C ASP A 76 -14.55 11.26 10.50
N ILE A 77 -13.59 10.88 9.65
CA ILE A 77 -13.74 11.00 8.20
C ILE A 77 -13.93 9.59 7.61
N GLU A 78 -14.97 9.43 6.80
CA GLU A 78 -15.18 8.21 6.03
C GLU A 78 -14.12 8.14 4.91
N LYS A 79 -13.41 7.02 4.85
CA LYS A 79 -12.48 6.74 3.76
C LYS A 79 -13.25 6.11 2.60
N HIS A 80 -12.99 6.61 1.41
CA HIS A 80 -13.48 6.10 0.15
C HIS A 80 -12.32 5.63 -0.72
N LEU A 81 -12.59 4.66 -1.60
CA LEU A 81 -11.71 4.27 -2.69
C LEU A 81 -11.58 5.45 -3.65
N LYS A 82 -10.35 5.88 -3.84
CA LYS A 82 -9.93 6.95 -4.75
C LYS A 82 -8.87 6.37 -5.67
N ASP A 83 -8.58 7.07 -6.76
CA ASP A 83 -7.54 6.63 -7.71
C ASP A 83 -6.14 6.61 -7.07
N ASN A 84 -5.94 7.39 -6.00
CA ASN A 84 -4.70 7.44 -5.23
C ASN A 84 -4.76 6.65 -3.91
N THR A 85 -5.73 5.75 -3.72
CA THR A 85 -5.78 4.90 -2.52
C THR A 85 -4.51 4.05 -2.43
N GLN A 86 -3.89 4.06 -1.26
CA GLN A 86 -2.63 3.35 -1.05
C GLN A 86 -2.81 1.83 -1.20
N PHE A 87 -1.79 1.17 -1.75
CA PHE A 87 -1.78 -0.29 -1.91
C PHE A 87 -2.12 -1.03 -0.60
N HIS A 88 -1.60 -0.58 0.54
CA HIS A 88 -1.88 -1.20 1.83
C HIS A 88 -3.37 -1.15 2.21
N ASP A 89 -4.01 0.00 1.99
CA ASP A 89 -5.44 0.18 2.28
C ASP A 89 -6.30 -0.74 1.40
N MET A 90 -5.94 -0.90 0.13
CA MET A 90 -6.62 -1.83 -0.78
C MET A 90 -6.45 -3.30 -0.36
N ILE A 91 -5.27 -3.69 0.13
CA ILE A 91 -5.04 -5.06 0.64
C ILE A 91 -5.91 -5.33 1.87
N ILE A 92 -6.03 -4.36 2.79
CA ILE A 92 -6.91 -4.46 3.96
C ILE A 92 -8.37 -4.56 3.54
N ALA A 93 -8.82 -3.70 2.62
CA ALA A 93 -10.17 -3.71 2.08
C ALA A 93 -10.48 -5.06 1.40
N GLY A 94 -9.55 -5.59 0.61
CA GLY A 94 -9.63 -6.90 -0.04
C GLY A 94 -9.81 -8.05 0.95
N LYS A 95 -9.14 -8.00 2.12
CA LYS A 95 -9.36 -8.97 3.20
C LYS A 95 -10.75 -8.84 3.83
N ARG A 96 -11.19 -7.60 4.09
CA ARG A 96 -12.49 -7.33 4.75
C ARG A 96 -13.68 -7.75 3.90
N CYS A 97 -13.62 -7.58 2.58
CA CYS A 97 -14.65 -8.08 1.67
C CYS A 97 -14.51 -9.56 1.29
N ARG A 98 -13.54 -10.29 1.85
CA ARG A 98 -13.27 -11.71 1.53
C ARG A 98 -12.85 -11.97 0.07
N LEU A 99 -12.46 -10.93 -0.67
CA LEU A 99 -11.78 -11.07 -1.96
C LEU A 99 -10.45 -11.81 -1.76
N LEU A 100 -9.69 -11.41 -0.73
CA LEU A 100 -8.41 -12.01 -0.37
C LEU A 100 -8.57 -13.00 0.79
N THR A 101 -8.24 -14.27 0.55
CA THR A 101 -8.06 -15.27 1.62
C THR A 101 -6.86 -14.89 2.51
N PRO A 102 -6.73 -15.45 3.73
CA PRO A 102 -5.58 -15.16 4.60
C PRO A 102 -4.22 -15.37 3.91
N THR A 103 -4.10 -16.40 3.09
CA THR A 103 -2.90 -16.69 2.31
C THR A 103 -2.63 -15.64 1.23
N LEU A 104 -3.65 -15.23 0.47
CA LEU A 104 -3.50 -14.20 -0.55
C LEU A 104 -3.24 -12.82 0.05
N PHE A 105 -3.84 -12.51 1.20
CA PHE A 105 -3.54 -11.30 1.96
C PHE A 105 -2.06 -11.25 2.37
N LYS A 106 -1.49 -12.37 2.83
CA LYS A 106 -0.06 -12.46 3.12
C LYS A 106 0.78 -12.23 1.87
N TYR A 107 0.42 -12.86 0.75
CA TYR A 107 1.13 -12.67 -0.52
C TYR A 107 1.12 -11.22 -1.00
N CYS A 108 -0.02 -10.52 -0.94
CA CYS A 108 -0.09 -9.12 -1.33
C CYS A 108 0.79 -8.23 -0.44
N ASN A 109 0.83 -8.47 0.88
CA ASN A 109 1.72 -7.71 1.76
C ASN A 109 3.19 -7.97 1.44
N GLU A 110 3.59 -9.22 1.20
CA GLU A 110 4.95 -9.56 0.81
C GLU A 110 5.37 -8.89 -0.52
N ILE A 111 4.45 -8.82 -1.50
CA ILE A 111 4.68 -8.11 -2.76
C ILE A 111 4.85 -6.60 -2.52
N LYS A 112 3.96 -5.99 -1.73
CA LYS A 112 4.02 -4.57 -1.35
C LYS A 112 5.33 -4.24 -0.63
N ASP A 113 5.69 -5.01 0.39
CA ASP A 113 6.87 -4.76 1.20
C ASP A 113 8.15 -4.90 0.36
N LEU A 114 8.18 -5.87 -0.55
CA LEU A 114 9.31 -6.03 -1.43
C LEU A 114 9.46 -4.86 -2.41
N ARG A 115 8.36 -4.36 -2.99
CA ARG A 115 8.36 -3.15 -3.83
C ARG A 115 8.87 -1.94 -3.03
N ASN A 116 8.36 -1.72 -1.82
CA ASN A 116 8.79 -0.61 -0.96
C ASN A 116 10.28 -0.70 -0.61
N ASN A 117 10.77 -1.91 -0.35
CA ASN A 117 12.18 -2.15 -0.02
C ASN A 117 13.12 -1.96 -1.21
N ILE A 118 12.65 -2.03 -2.46
CA ILE A 118 13.48 -1.70 -3.65
C ILE A 118 13.91 -0.25 -3.63
N HIS A 119 12.99 0.66 -3.28
CA HIS A 119 13.29 2.09 -3.19
C HIS A 119 14.26 2.41 -2.05
N MET A 120 14.25 1.61 -0.97
CA MET A 120 15.21 1.76 0.13
C MET A 120 16.58 1.16 -0.20
N ALA A 121 16.62 0.05 -0.93
CA ALA A 121 17.87 -0.60 -1.35
C ALA A 121 18.67 0.26 -2.36
N SER A 122 18.01 1.10 -3.16
CA SER A 122 18.70 2.07 -4.04
C SER A 122 19.52 3.13 -3.31
N MET A 123 19.42 3.23 -1.97
CA MET A 123 20.26 4.14 -1.16
C MET A 123 21.54 3.48 -0.61
N MET A 124 21.77 2.17 -0.83
CA MET A 124 22.98 1.47 -0.37
C MET A 124 23.80 0.94 -1.56
N GLU A 125 25.12 1.19 -1.56
CA GLU A 125 26.04 0.98 -2.69
C GLU A 125 26.22 -0.47 -3.19
N VAL A 126 25.69 -1.49 -2.52
CA VAL A 126 25.82 -2.89 -2.95
C VAL A 126 24.47 -3.59 -2.97
N ASP A 127 23.89 -3.70 -4.16
CA ASP A 127 22.52 -4.20 -4.36
C ASP A 127 22.46 -5.58 -5.03
N ASP A 128 22.99 -6.59 -4.34
CA ASP A 128 22.90 -8.00 -4.73
C ASP A 128 21.74 -8.75 -4.03
N LYS A 129 20.74 -8.02 -3.50
CA LYS A 129 19.65 -8.62 -2.71
C LYS A 129 18.61 -9.38 -3.54
N TYR A 130 18.57 -9.20 -4.85
CA TYR A 130 17.51 -9.75 -5.72
C TYR A 130 17.99 -10.94 -6.54
N THR A 131 17.39 -12.11 -6.32
CA THR A 131 17.77 -13.35 -7.01
C THR A 131 16.65 -13.83 -7.92
N LYS A 132 17.00 -14.64 -8.94
CA LYS A 132 16.02 -15.30 -9.83
C LYS A 132 14.96 -16.07 -9.04
N VAL A 133 15.38 -16.72 -7.96
CA VAL A 133 14.48 -17.48 -7.07
C VAL A 133 13.44 -16.57 -6.42
N LYS A 134 13.85 -15.40 -5.92
CA LYS A 134 12.92 -14.40 -5.36
C LYS A 134 11.93 -13.91 -6.42
N VAL A 135 12.41 -13.57 -7.62
CA VAL A 135 11.57 -13.11 -8.74
C VAL A 135 10.54 -14.17 -9.14
N ASN A 136 10.97 -15.42 -9.31
CA ASN A 136 10.06 -16.52 -9.64
C ASN A 136 9.01 -16.77 -8.53
N ASN A 137 9.40 -16.64 -7.26
CA ASN A 137 8.47 -16.78 -6.14
C ASN A 137 7.39 -15.69 -6.17
N ILE A 138 7.76 -14.46 -6.51
CA ILE A 138 6.81 -13.33 -6.65
C ILE A 138 5.85 -13.60 -7.79
N TYR A 139 6.34 -14.03 -8.95
CA TYR A 139 5.49 -14.39 -10.09
C TYR A 139 4.43 -15.43 -9.70
N ARG A 140 4.82 -16.48 -8.95
CA ARG A 140 3.87 -17.49 -8.47
C ARG A 140 2.81 -16.89 -7.54
N LYS A 141 3.20 -15.95 -6.68
CA LYS A 141 2.26 -15.26 -5.77
C LYS A 141 1.32 -14.34 -6.54
N VAL A 142 1.85 -13.54 -7.47
CA VAL A 142 1.09 -12.64 -8.35
C VAL A 142 0.07 -13.43 -9.15
N LYS A 143 0.48 -14.53 -9.79
CA LYS A 143 -0.44 -15.39 -10.54
C LYS A 143 -1.62 -15.87 -9.69
N LYS A 144 -1.37 -16.36 -8.47
CA LYS A 144 -2.44 -16.78 -7.56
C LYS A 144 -3.39 -15.63 -7.18
N VAL A 145 -2.89 -14.40 -7.09
CA VAL A 145 -3.73 -13.22 -6.83
C VAL A 145 -4.56 -12.86 -8.06
N ILE A 146 -3.97 -12.90 -9.26
CA ILE A 146 -4.67 -12.68 -10.54
C ILE A 146 -5.80 -13.70 -10.70
N ASP A 147 -5.49 -15.00 -10.61
CA ASP A 147 -6.44 -16.09 -10.76
C ASP A 147 -7.63 -15.93 -9.78
N ARG A 148 -7.36 -15.45 -8.56
CA ARG A 148 -8.41 -15.15 -7.57
C ARG A 148 -9.29 -13.98 -8.00
N ILE A 149 -8.71 -12.88 -8.48
CA ILE A 149 -9.45 -11.67 -8.86
C ILE A 149 -10.35 -11.95 -10.07
N GLU A 150 -9.85 -12.72 -11.02
CA GLU A 150 -10.59 -13.13 -12.23
C GLU A 150 -11.77 -14.06 -11.89
N SER A 151 -11.60 -14.96 -10.91
CA SER A 151 -12.63 -15.95 -10.54
C SER A 151 -13.60 -15.52 -9.42
N TYR A 152 -13.41 -14.34 -8.83
CA TYR A 152 -14.27 -13.81 -7.74
C TYR A 152 -15.56 -13.16 -8.27
#